data_AF-A0A511HCB2-F1
#
_entry.id   AF-A0A511HCB2-F1
#
_cell.length_a   1.000
_cell.length_b   1.000
_cell.length_c   1.000
_cell.angle_alpha   90.00
_cell.angle_beta   90.00
_cell.angle_gamma   90.00
#
_symmetry.space_group_name_H-M   'P 1'
#
loop_
_entity.id
_entity.type
_entity.pdbx_description
1 polymer ?
#
loop_
_entity_poly.entity_id
_entity_poly.type
_entity_poly.pdbx_seq_one_letter_code
_entity_poly.pdbx_strand_id
1 'polypeptide(L)'
;MSGGWVCSALLRVLQQFMSETAARLALRGTVESLRLSLDTATTADLSRLIEALELATRQFVDPSRRPQMMAQLRAQLAPSAGPEGTATSASAEVRATTYLVRTEADASHARLAARMLCESLGGRGYECQKVATAVSELARNQISYAGGGTIQLAPQLAPKRLLRVCAEDSGQGIPDLERVLSGTYQSKTGMGLGLLSVKRLADRFDVRTGPKGTQVDFEVWL
;
A
#
# COMPACT_ATOMS: atom_id res chain seq x y z
N MET A 1 20.12 -12.97 0.23
CA MET A 1 19.53 -11.87 -0.58
C MET A 1 18.86 -10.85 0.36
N SER A 2 19.60 -10.31 1.34
CA SER A 2 18.96 -9.79 2.56
C SER A 2 19.22 -8.30 2.84
N GLY A 3 20.36 -7.74 2.46
CA GLY A 3 20.71 -6.36 2.83
C GLY A 3 20.09 -5.27 1.97
N GLY A 4 19.83 -5.55 0.69
CA GLY A 4 19.08 -4.64 -0.19
C GLY A 4 17.68 -4.32 0.36
N TRP A 5 17.02 -5.31 0.96
CA TRP A 5 15.71 -5.11 1.59
C TRP A 5 15.80 -4.23 2.83
N VAL A 6 16.75 -4.50 3.74
CA VAL A 6 16.96 -3.72 4.97
C VAL A 6 17.24 -2.25 4.65
N CYS A 7 18.14 -1.98 3.71
CA CYS A 7 18.47 -0.62 3.28
C CYS A 7 17.22 0.11 2.75
N SER A 8 16.47 -0.56 1.86
CA SER A 8 15.25 0.01 1.28
C SER A 8 14.15 0.26 2.31
N ALA A 9 14.01 -0.61 3.31
CA ALA A 9 13.02 -0.48 4.38
C ALA A 9 13.34 0.70 5.30
N LEU A 10 14.62 0.86 5.68
CA LEU A 10 15.08 1.99 6.51
C LEU A 10 14.93 3.32 5.76
N LEU A 11 15.31 3.38 4.48
CA LEU A 11 15.13 4.59 3.66
C LEU A 11 13.66 4.99 3.56
N ARG A 12 12.75 4.01 3.38
CA ARG A 12 11.31 4.28 3.27
C ARG A 12 10.75 4.91 4.54
N VAL A 13 11.18 4.46 5.72
CA VAL A 13 10.76 5.06 6.99
C VAL A 13 11.31 6.47 7.13
N LEU A 14 12.62 6.66 6.89
CA LEU A 14 13.25 7.99 7.00
C LEU A 14 12.60 9.02 6.07
N GLN A 15 12.24 8.64 4.84
CA GLN A 15 11.59 9.50 3.85
C GLN A 15 10.20 10.01 4.27
N GLN A 16 9.56 9.42 5.29
CA GLN A 16 8.30 9.94 5.84
C GLN A 16 8.52 11.14 6.77
N PHE A 17 9.75 11.34 7.26
CA PHE A 17 10.10 12.39 8.23
C PHE A 17 11.06 13.43 7.68
N MET A 18 11.80 13.12 6.61
CA MET A 18 12.76 14.02 5.98
C MET A 18 12.83 13.81 4.46
N SER A 19 13.50 14.72 3.76
CA SER A 19 13.70 14.59 2.31
C SER A 19 14.54 13.34 1.98
N GLU A 20 14.39 12.84 0.75
CA GLU A 20 15.14 11.69 0.27
C GLU A 20 16.66 11.88 0.39
N THR A 21 17.15 13.08 0.08
CA THR A 21 18.57 13.43 0.21
C THR A 21 19.04 13.35 1.66
N ALA A 22 18.26 13.86 2.61
CA ALA A 22 18.59 13.79 4.04
C ALA A 22 18.55 12.34 4.56
N ALA A 23 17.56 11.55 4.13
CA ALA A 23 17.42 10.15 4.49
C ALA A 23 18.61 9.31 4.01
N ARG A 24 19.00 9.48 2.73
CA ARG A 24 20.17 8.79 2.16
C ARG A 24 21.47 9.20 2.85
N LEU A 25 21.63 10.49 3.17
CA LEU A 25 22.81 11.01 3.86
C LEU A 25 22.94 10.43 5.28
N ALA A 26 21.84 10.44 6.05
CA ALA A 26 21.82 9.91 7.42
C ALA A 26 22.09 8.40 7.45
N LEU A 27 21.47 7.64 6.54
CA LEU A 27 21.68 6.19 6.46
C LEU A 27 23.10 5.84 5.99
N ARG A 28 23.59 6.51 4.95
CA ARG A 28 24.95 6.27 4.46
C ARG A 28 26.00 6.59 5.53
N GLY A 29 25.90 7.76 6.17
CA GLY A 29 26.85 8.17 7.21
C GLY A 29 26.84 7.27 8.44
N THR A 30 25.68 6.71 8.81
CA THR A 30 25.58 5.77 9.94
C THR A 30 26.12 4.38 9.61
N VAL A 31 25.86 3.88 8.41
CA VAL A 31 26.43 2.60 7.94
C VAL A 31 27.95 2.69 7.79
N GLU A 32 28.45 3.78 7.20
CA GLU A 32 29.90 4.03 7.05
C GLU A 32 30.60 4.19 8.41
N SER A 33 30.01 4.95 9.35
CA SER A 33 30.61 5.17 10.68
C SER A 33 30.64 3.90 11.54
N LEU A 34 29.64 3.02 11.42
CA LEU A 34 29.61 1.73 12.11
C LEU A 34 30.38 0.62 11.37
N ARG A 35 30.94 0.92 10.18
CA ARG A 35 31.59 -0.06 9.28
C ARG A 35 30.74 -1.31 9.05
N LEU A 36 29.42 -1.11 8.92
CA LEU A 36 28.47 -2.20 8.77
C LEU A 36 28.26 -2.53 7.29
N SER A 37 28.10 -3.82 7.00
CA SER A 37 27.54 -4.28 5.75
C SER A 37 26.11 -4.73 5.99
N LEU A 38 25.14 -4.04 5.36
CA LEU A 38 23.73 -4.37 5.52
C LEU A 38 23.38 -5.76 4.98
N ASP A 39 24.17 -6.30 4.05
CA ASP A 39 23.97 -7.63 3.47
C ASP A 39 24.29 -8.77 4.43
N THR A 40 25.15 -8.52 5.41
CA THR A 40 25.60 -9.50 6.40
C THR A 40 25.27 -9.07 7.83
N ALA A 41 24.48 -8.01 8.01
CA ALA A 41 24.17 -7.43 9.31
C ALA A 41 23.34 -8.41 10.17
N THR A 42 23.83 -8.66 11.38
CA THR A 42 23.10 -9.43 12.39
C THR A 42 22.03 -8.57 13.07
N THR A 43 21.11 -9.20 13.82
CA THR A 43 20.12 -8.47 14.62
C THR A 43 20.77 -7.46 15.59
N ALA A 44 21.94 -7.79 16.14
CA ALA A 44 22.70 -6.89 17.00
C ALA A 44 23.30 -5.68 16.23
N ASP A 45 23.72 -5.88 14.97
CA ASP A 45 24.18 -4.79 14.10
C ASP A 45 23.05 -3.83 13.74
N LEU A 46 21.87 -4.38 13.47
CA LEU A 46 20.68 -3.59 13.15
C LEU A 46 20.22 -2.75 14.33
N SER A 47 20.24 -3.28 15.55
CA SER A 47 19.94 -2.50 16.76
C SER A 47 20.91 -1.32 16.93
N ARG A 48 22.22 -1.56 16.74
CA ARG A 48 23.25 -0.49 16.79
C ARG A 48 23.06 0.57 15.71
N LEU A 49 22.64 0.15 14.52
CA LEU A 49 22.33 1.07 13.42
C LEU A 49 21.13 1.98 13.75
N ILE A 50 20.06 1.44 14.35
CA ILE A 50 18.90 2.25 14.75
C ILE A 50 19.32 3.33 15.76
N GLU A 51 20.13 2.98 16.75
CA GLU A 51 20.60 3.93 17.76
C GLU A 51 21.47 5.03 17.15
N ALA A 52 22.36 4.67 16.21
CA ALA A 52 23.17 5.64 15.49
C ALA A 52 22.32 6.55 14.57
N LEU A 53 21.27 6.00 13.95
CA LEU A 53 20.31 6.75 13.15
C LEU A 53 19.53 7.76 14.00
N GLU A 54 19.19 7.43 15.24
CA GLU A 54 18.55 8.38 16.15
C GLU A 54 19.41 9.65 16.32
N LEU A 55 20.73 9.50 16.45
CA LEU A 55 21.65 10.61 16.59
C LEU A 55 21.81 11.40 15.28
N ALA A 56 21.98 10.69 14.15
CA ALA A 56 22.19 11.29 12.83
C ALA A 56 20.95 12.06 12.31
N THR A 57 19.76 11.71 12.78
CA THR A 57 18.50 12.31 12.33
C THR A 57 18.04 13.51 13.17
N ARG A 58 18.70 13.81 14.30
CA ARG A 58 18.29 14.89 15.23
C ARG A 58 18.24 16.28 14.58
N GLN A 59 19.12 16.54 13.61
CA GLN A 59 19.17 17.82 12.90
C GLN A 59 18.10 17.93 11.81
N PHE A 60 17.49 16.81 11.41
CA PHE A 60 16.55 16.74 10.29
C PHE A 60 15.10 16.50 10.73
N VAL A 61 14.88 16.02 11.96
CA VAL A 61 13.55 15.61 12.46
C VAL A 61 13.19 16.36 13.74
N ASP A 62 11.99 16.93 13.73
CA ASP A 62 11.39 17.62 14.88
C ASP A 62 11.41 16.73 16.14
N PRO A 63 11.81 17.26 17.32
CA PRO A 63 11.84 16.51 18.58
C PRO A 63 10.57 15.71 18.90
N SER A 64 9.39 16.24 18.57
CA SER A 64 8.10 15.59 18.83
C SER A 64 7.86 14.35 17.97
N ARG A 65 8.47 14.29 16.77
CA ARG A 65 8.26 13.21 15.79
C ARG A 65 9.33 12.12 15.87
N ARG A 66 10.44 12.36 16.57
CA ARG A 66 11.54 11.39 16.70
C ARG A 66 11.13 10.07 17.37
N PRO A 67 10.34 10.04 18.47
CA PRO A 67 9.92 8.78 19.09
C PRO A 67 9.11 7.90 18.14
N GLN A 68 8.23 8.52 17.34
CA GLN A 68 7.43 7.83 16.33
C GLN A 68 8.30 7.23 15.22
N MET A 69 9.28 8.00 14.71
CA MET A 69 10.23 7.52 13.72
C MET A 69 11.05 6.33 14.25
N MET A 70 11.55 6.41 15.49
CA MET A 70 12.31 5.32 16.11
C MET A 70 11.46 4.06 16.33
N ALA A 71 10.20 4.21 16.75
CA ALA A 71 9.28 3.09 16.87
C ALA A 71 9.05 2.40 15.52
N GLN A 72 8.92 3.16 14.43
CA GLN A 72 8.76 2.61 13.09
C GLN A 72 10.03 1.91 12.58
N LEU A 73 11.23 2.48 12.80
CA LEU A 73 12.49 1.82 12.43
C LEU A 73 12.69 0.49 13.18
N ARG A 74 12.35 0.46 14.48
CA ARG A 74 12.40 -0.79 15.28
C ARG A 74 11.39 -1.82 14.81
N ALA A 75 10.16 -1.41 14.51
CA ALA A 75 9.11 -2.31 14.02
C ALA A 75 9.46 -2.97 12.67
N GLN A 76 10.25 -2.30 11.81
CA GLN A 76 10.73 -2.88 10.56
C GLN A 76 11.81 -3.95 10.75
N LEU A 77 12.53 -3.93 11.88
CA LEU A 77 13.69 -4.79 12.14
C LEU A 77 13.42 -5.85 13.24
N ALA A 78 12.23 -5.84 13.86
CA ALA A 78 11.85 -6.84 14.86
C ALA A 78 11.57 -8.21 14.21
N PRO A 79 12.14 -9.32 14.74
CA PRO A 79 11.75 -10.66 14.32
C PRO A 79 10.28 -10.91 14.69
N SER A 80 9.47 -11.30 13.72
CA SER A 80 8.03 -11.50 13.90
C SER A 80 7.79 -12.68 14.86
N ALA A 81 7.39 -12.40 16.09
CA ALA A 81 6.87 -13.40 17.02
C ALA A 81 5.47 -13.83 16.57
N GLY A 82 5.32 -15.08 16.15
CA GLY A 82 4.02 -15.67 15.82
C GLY A 82 3.20 -16.00 17.07
N PRO A 83 1.88 -16.21 16.87
CA PRO A 83 1.32 -17.47 17.34
C PRO A 83 0.54 -18.21 16.24
N GLU A 84 0.58 -19.53 16.38
CA GLU A 84 0.03 -20.55 15.49
C GLU A 84 -1.49 -20.53 15.43
N GLY A 85 -2.04 -20.80 14.24
CA GLY A 85 -3.47 -20.93 13.99
C GLY A 85 -3.79 -21.22 12.53
N THR A 86 -3.59 -22.48 12.13
CA THR A 86 -4.24 -23.17 11.00
C THR A 86 -4.13 -22.60 9.57
N ALA A 87 -3.31 -23.29 8.77
CA ALA A 87 -3.46 -23.62 7.36
C ALA A 87 -3.99 -22.53 6.39
N THR A 88 -3.07 -21.92 5.63
CA THR A 88 -3.11 -21.93 4.15
C THR A 88 -1.72 -21.55 3.63
N SER A 89 -1.30 -22.27 2.59
CA SER A 89 -0.01 -22.21 1.89
C SER A 89 0.65 -20.83 1.83
N ALA A 90 1.80 -20.73 2.49
CA ALA A 90 2.71 -19.60 2.45
C ALA A 90 3.24 -19.36 1.02
N SER A 91 2.65 -18.38 0.35
CA SER A 91 3.32 -17.62 -0.70
C SER A 91 3.87 -16.37 -0.01
N ALA A 92 5.18 -16.14 -0.10
CA ALA A 92 5.92 -15.07 0.57
C ALA A 92 5.09 -13.78 0.76
N GLU A 93 4.81 -13.42 2.01
CA GLU A 93 3.98 -12.28 2.39
C GLU A 93 4.60 -10.96 1.90
N VAL A 94 4.20 -10.53 0.71
CA VAL A 94 4.29 -9.12 0.37
C VAL A 94 3.12 -8.44 1.08
N ARG A 95 3.42 -7.69 2.15
CA ARG A 95 2.42 -7.12 3.04
C ARG A 95 1.44 -6.21 2.28
N ALA A 96 0.15 -6.48 2.45
CA ALA A 96 -0.88 -5.59 1.96
C ALA A 96 -0.78 -4.21 2.64
N THR A 97 -1.05 -3.15 1.91
CA THR A 97 -1.07 -1.77 2.45
C THR A 97 -2.46 -1.19 2.28
N THR A 98 -3.02 -0.65 3.36
CA THR A 98 -4.37 -0.07 3.39
C THR A 98 -4.32 1.44 3.45
N TYR A 99 -5.12 2.09 2.61
CA TYR A 99 -5.27 3.54 2.51
C TYR A 99 -6.68 3.91 2.97
N LEU A 100 -6.77 4.86 3.90
CA LEU A 100 -8.04 5.50 4.23
C LEU A 100 -8.40 6.48 3.12
N VAL A 101 -9.66 6.47 2.67
CA VAL A 101 -10.16 7.35 1.61
C VAL A 101 -11.33 8.15 2.14
N ARG A 102 -11.13 9.44 2.41
CA ARG A 102 -12.19 10.37 2.82
C ARG A 102 -12.25 11.64 1.96
N THR A 103 -11.15 11.95 1.28
CA THR A 103 -10.98 13.16 0.48
C THR A 103 -10.39 12.83 -0.90
N GLU A 104 -10.49 13.77 -1.83
CA GLU A 104 -9.85 13.66 -3.16
C GLU A 104 -8.32 13.55 -3.08
N ALA A 105 -7.71 14.10 -2.03
CA ALA A 105 -6.28 13.96 -1.77
C ALA A 105 -5.93 12.52 -1.39
N ASP A 106 -6.74 11.87 -0.57
CA ASP A 106 -6.57 10.46 -0.20
C ASP A 106 -6.75 9.55 -1.43
N ALA A 107 -7.77 9.83 -2.26
CA ALA A 107 -8.00 9.11 -3.51
C ALA A 107 -6.79 9.22 -4.46
N SER A 108 -6.21 10.41 -4.57
CA SER A 108 -5.02 10.66 -5.36
C SER A 108 -3.80 9.89 -4.82
N HIS A 109 -3.64 9.85 -3.50
CA HIS A 109 -2.56 9.11 -2.84
C HIS A 109 -2.71 7.59 -3.05
N ALA A 110 -3.90 7.03 -2.83
CA ALA A 110 -4.18 5.62 -3.06
C ALA A 110 -3.93 5.21 -4.52
N ARG A 111 -4.34 6.05 -5.48
CA ARG A 111 -4.05 5.84 -6.91
C ARG A 111 -2.55 5.79 -7.20
N LEU A 112 -1.80 6.78 -6.72
CA LEU A 112 -0.35 6.85 -6.96
C LEU A 112 0.36 5.64 -6.35
N ALA A 113 0.00 5.28 -5.13
CA ALA A 113 0.53 4.08 -4.47
C ALA A 113 0.23 2.80 -5.25
N ALA A 114 -0.99 2.64 -5.76
CA ALA A 114 -1.38 1.47 -6.55
C ALA A 114 -0.60 1.38 -7.86
N ARG A 115 -0.38 2.52 -8.54
CA ARG A 115 0.45 2.60 -9.73
C ARG A 115 1.90 2.22 -9.44
N MET A 116 2.51 2.84 -8.43
CA MET A 116 3.90 2.56 -8.03
C MET A 116 4.10 1.10 -7.60
N LEU A 117 3.11 0.53 -6.89
CA LEU A 117 3.15 -0.87 -6.50
C LEU A 117 3.07 -1.79 -7.72
N CYS A 118 2.15 -1.52 -8.65
CA CYS A 118 2.06 -2.26 -9.91
C CYS A 118 3.38 -2.24 -10.70
N GLU A 119 4.01 -1.07 -10.82
CA GLU A 119 5.32 -0.90 -11.46
C GLU A 119 6.41 -1.71 -10.73
N SER A 120 6.43 -1.67 -9.38
CA SER A 120 7.43 -2.40 -8.58
C SER A 120 7.32 -3.92 -8.69
N LEU A 121 6.13 -4.44 -9.06
CA LEU A 121 5.88 -5.86 -9.30
C LEU A 121 6.21 -6.29 -10.75
N GLY A 122 6.66 -5.35 -11.59
CA GLY A 122 6.96 -5.58 -13.00
C GLY A 122 5.81 -5.34 -13.96
N GLY A 123 4.71 -4.73 -13.51
CA GLY A 123 3.60 -4.33 -14.37
C GLY A 123 4.04 -3.32 -15.43
N ARG A 124 3.45 -3.38 -16.63
CA ARG A 124 3.75 -2.45 -17.73
C ARG A 124 2.75 -1.30 -17.72
N GLY A 125 2.94 -0.35 -18.63
CA GLY A 125 2.12 0.87 -18.68
C GLY A 125 0.61 0.59 -18.75
N TYR A 126 0.21 -0.47 -19.44
CA TYR A 126 -1.20 -0.87 -19.54
C TYR A 126 -1.73 -1.38 -18.19
N GLU A 127 -1.09 -2.36 -17.55
CA GLU A 127 -1.53 -2.90 -16.25
C GLU A 127 -1.54 -1.83 -15.15
N CYS A 128 -0.51 -0.99 -15.12
CA CYS A 128 -0.41 0.14 -14.20
C CYS A 128 -1.57 1.13 -14.38
N GLN A 129 -1.96 1.39 -15.64
CA GLN A 129 -3.11 2.23 -15.95
C GLN A 129 -4.43 1.57 -15.54
N LYS A 130 -4.61 0.26 -15.77
CA LYS A 130 -5.81 -0.49 -15.34
C LYS A 130 -6.04 -0.31 -13.85
N VAL A 131 -5.02 -0.59 -13.03
CA VAL A 131 -5.07 -0.46 -11.57
C VAL A 131 -5.35 0.98 -11.15
N ALA A 132 -4.60 1.95 -11.68
CA ALA A 132 -4.74 3.35 -11.28
C ALA A 132 -6.13 3.91 -11.59
N THR A 133 -6.68 3.60 -12.77
CA THR A 133 -8.03 4.00 -13.15
C THR A 133 -9.07 3.32 -12.25
N ALA A 134 -8.96 2.01 -12.02
CA ALA A 134 -9.89 1.29 -11.16
C ALA A 134 -9.91 1.83 -9.71
N VAL A 135 -8.74 2.09 -9.13
CA VAL A 135 -8.61 2.68 -7.79
C VAL A 135 -9.26 4.06 -7.72
N SER A 136 -9.10 4.91 -8.75
CA SER A 136 -9.78 6.21 -8.79
C SER A 136 -11.30 6.11 -8.83
N GLU A 137 -11.84 5.18 -9.62
CA GLU A 137 -13.28 4.98 -9.68
C GLU A 137 -13.85 4.49 -8.35
N LEU A 138 -13.18 3.54 -7.69
CA LEU A 138 -13.61 3.04 -6.39
C LEU A 138 -13.49 4.11 -5.29
N ALA A 139 -12.38 4.84 -5.23
CA ALA A 139 -12.19 5.91 -4.26
C ALA A 139 -13.26 7.00 -4.42
N ARG A 140 -13.57 7.41 -5.66
CA ARG A 140 -14.62 8.39 -5.94
C ARG A 140 -16.00 7.89 -5.51
N ASN A 141 -16.30 6.61 -5.75
CA ASN A 141 -17.55 6.01 -5.32
C ASN A 141 -17.69 6.03 -3.79
N GLN A 142 -16.61 5.67 -3.06
CA GLN A 142 -16.59 5.71 -1.60
C GLN A 142 -16.87 7.12 -1.07
N ILE A 143 -16.20 8.14 -1.61
CA ILE A 143 -16.38 9.55 -1.21
C ILE A 143 -17.80 10.02 -1.53
N SER A 144 -18.28 9.76 -2.75
CA SER A 144 -19.53 10.33 -3.25
C SER A 144 -20.78 9.67 -2.69
N TYR A 145 -20.73 8.37 -2.39
CA TYR A 145 -21.91 7.57 -2.05
C TYR A 145 -21.87 6.96 -0.64
N ALA A 146 -20.70 6.88 0.01
CA ALA A 146 -20.54 6.22 1.30
C ALA A 146 -19.88 7.08 2.39
N GLY A 147 -19.49 8.32 2.08
CA GLY A 147 -18.79 9.21 3.04
C GLY A 147 -17.34 8.80 3.30
N GLY A 148 -16.77 7.96 2.42
CA GLY A 148 -15.42 7.42 2.49
C GLY A 148 -15.38 5.91 2.69
N GLY A 149 -14.16 5.39 2.80
CA GLY A 149 -13.90 3.96 2.93
C GLY A 149 -12.41 3.67 3.04
N THR A 150 -12.03 2.44 2.72
CA THR A 150 -10.63 2.03 2.65
C THR A 150 -10.34 1.32 1.33
N ILE A 151 -9.08 1.43 0.88
CA ILE A 151 -8.56 0.69 -0.26
C ILE A 151 -7.30 -0.06 0.20
N GLN A 152 -7.34 -1.38 0.15
CA GLN A 152 -6.22 -2.25 0.43
C GLN A 152 -5.58 -2.70 -0.88
N LEU A 153 -4.25 -2.59 -0.95
CA LEU A 153 -3.42 -3.06 -2.05
C LEU A 153 -2.63 -4.27 -1.59
N ALA A 154 -2.93 -5.44 -2.16
CA ALA A 154 -2.36 -6.73 -1.81
C ALA A 154 -1.57 -7.30 -3.00
N PRO A 155 -0.25 -7.05 -3.05
CA PRO A 155 0.63 -7.63 -4.05
C PRO A 155 0.79 -9.14 -3.84
N GLN A 156 0.83 -9.90 -4.94
CA GLN A 156 1.12 -11.33 -4.93
C GLN A 156 2.19 -11.62 -5.98
N LEU A 157 3.26 -12.33 -5.59
CA LEU A 157 4.38 -12.65 -6.48
C LEU A 157 4.33 -14.07 -7.04
N ALA A 158 3.69 -15.00 -6.32
CA ALA A 158 3.58 -16.41 -6.66
C ALA A 158 2.18 -16.95 -6.29
N PRO A 159 1.65 -17.96 -7.00
CA PRO A 159 2.24 -18.61 -8.19
C PRO A 159 2.19 -17.72 -9.44
N LYS A 160 1.39 -16.65 -9.41
CA LYS A 160 1.29 -15.66 -10.47
C LYS A 160 1.45 -14.26 -9.90
N ARG A 161 2.21 -13.42 -10.59
CA ARG A 161 2.34 -11.99 -10.26
C ARG A 161 1.03 -11.28 -10.54
N LEU A 162 0.47 -10.68 -9.51
CA LEU A 162 -0.74 -9.88 -9.61
C LEU A 162 -0.78 -8.83 -8.51
N LEU A 163 -1.61 -7.82 -8.72
CA LEU A 163 -2.03 -6.90 -7.68
C LEU A 163 -3.52 -7.11 -7.41
N ARG A 164 -3.86 -7.56 -6.21
CA ARG A 164 -5.22 -7.58 -5.71
C ARG A 164 -5.52 -6.25 -5.03
N VAL A 165 -6.71 -5.73 -5.26
CA VAL A 165 -7.22 -4.51 -4.64
C VAL A 165 -8.57 -4.82 -4.02
N CYS A 166 -8.73 -4.49 -2.74
CA CYS A 166 -10.00 -4.55 -2.03
C CYS A 166 -10.41 -3.13 -1.62
N ALA A 167 -11.60 -2.69 -2.03
CA ALA A 167 -12.19 -1.44 -1.60
C ALA A 167 -13.41 -1.72 -0.73
N GLU A 168 -13.42 -1.20 0.50
CA GLU A 168 -14.49 -1.42 1.48
C GLU A 168 -15.03 -0.08 1.99
N ASP A 169 -16.35 0.05 2.03
CA ASP A 169 -17.07 1.17 2.65
C ASP A 169 -18.20 0.68 3.56
N SER A 170 -18.76 1.60 4.34
CA SER A 170 -19.89 1.34 5.24
C SER A 170 -21.13 2.16 4.83
N GLY A 171 -21.28 2.43 3.52
CA GLY A 171 -22.42 3.17 2.99
C GLY A 171 -23.71 2.36 2.99
N GLN A 172 -24.75 2.90 2.34
CA GLN A 172 -26.05 2.23 2.21
C GLN A 172 -26.06 1.04 1.23
N GLY A 173 -24.92 0.75 0.59
CA GLY A 173 -24.82 -0.23 -0.48
C GLY A 173 -25.29 0.29 -1.84
N ILE A 174 -25.23 -0.58 -2.85
CA ILE A 174 -25.61 -0.30 -4.24
C ILE A 174 -26.97 -0.97 -4.51
N PRO A 175 -28.05 -0.20 -4.70
CA PRO A 175 -29.33 -0.77 -5.12
C PRO A 175 -29.24 -1.32 -6.55
N ASP A 176 -29.93 -2.43 -6.80
CA ASP A 176 -29.99 -3.09 -8.10
C ASP A 176 -28.62 -3.28 -8.77
N LEU A 177 -27.67 -3.91 -8.06
CA LEU A 177 -26.30 -4.14 -8.51
C LEU A 177 -26.22 -4.74 -9.93
N GLU A 178 -27.09 -5.68 -10.27
CA GLU A 178 -27.14 -6.29 -11.61
C GLU A 178 -27.39 -5.25 -12.71
N ARG A 179 -28.26 -4.27 -12.45
CA ARG A 179 -28.54 -3.17 -13.37
C ARG A 179 -27.31 -2.28 -13.56
N VAL A 180 -26.55 -2.01 -12.49
CA VAL A 180 -25.28 -1.27 -12.56
C VAL A 180 -24.24 -2.02 -13.38
N LEU A 181 -24.11 -3.34 -13.15
CA LEU A 181 -23.13 -4.18 -13.85
C LEU A 181 -23.52 -4.53 -15.30
N SER A 182 -24.80 -4.41 -15.67
CA SER A 182 -25.25 -4.55 -17.06
C SER A 182 -24.98 -3.29 -17.91
N GLY A 183 -24.64 -2.16 -17.29
CA GLY A 183 -24.40 -0.89 -17.99
C GLY A 183 -25.67 -0.16 -18.43
N THR A 184 -26.84 -0.63 -18.01
CA THR A 184 -28.14 0.03 -18.26
C THR A 184 -28.45 1.15 -17.26
N TYR A 185 -27.60 1.30 -16.24
CA TYR A 185 -27.64 2.39 -15.27
C TYR A 185 -26.78 3.57 -15.74
N GLN A 186 -27.37 4.77 -15.76
CA GLN A 186 -26.66 6.02 -15.98
C GLN A 186 -26.53 6.76 -14.65
N SER A 187 -25.30 7.07 -14.24
CA SER A 187 -25.10 7.88 -13.03
C SER A 187 -25.59 9.31 -13.24
N LYS A 188 -26.08 9.95 -12.17
CA LYS A 188 -26.51 11.36 -12.19
C LYS A 188 -25.41 12.35 -12.60
N THR A 189 -24.14 11.94 -12.56
CA THR A 189 -22.96 12.73 -12.95
C THR A 189 -22.53 12.51 -14.40
N GLY A 190 -23.27 11.71 -15.19
CA GLY A 190 -23.09 11.60 -16.66
C GLY A 190 -21.89 10.76 -17.14
N MET A 191 -20.95 10.36 -16.28
CA MET A 191 -19.82 9.51 -16.69
C MET A 191 -20.10 8.00 -16.63
N GLY A 192 -21.20 7.57 -16.02
CA GLY A 192 -21.91 6.31 -16.30
C GLY A 192 -21.16 4.97 -16.23
N LEU A 193 -19.89 4.94 -15.82
CA LEU A 193 -19.04 3.77 -16.03
C LEU A 193 -18.27 3.32 -14.79
N GLY A 194 -18.39 3.95 -13.62
CA GLY A 194 -17.49 3.71 -12.47
C GLY A 194 -17.23 2.22 -12.15
N LEU A 195 -18.23 1.51 -11.62
CA LEU A 195 -18.05 0.10 -11.21
C LEU A 195 -17.93 -0.86 -12.40
N LEU A 196 -18.63 -0.60 -13.51
CA LEU A 196 -18.55 -1.39 -14.73
C LEU A 196 -17.17 -1.29 -15.38
N SER A 197 -16.54 -0.12 -15.37
CA SER A 197 -15.17 0.10 -15.84
C SER A 197 -14.18 -0.67 -14.99
N VAL A 198 -14.34 -0.66 -13.66
CA VAL A 198 -13.50 -1.49 -12.78
C VAL A 198 -13.61 -2.95 -13.19
N LYS A 199 -14.82 -3.47 -13.38
CA LYS A 199 -15.06 -4.84 -13.86
C LYS A 199 -14.42 -5.12 -15.22
N ARG A 200 -14.45 -4.16 -16.16
CA ARG A 200 -13.86 -4.31 -17.51
C ARG A 200 -12.33 -4.27 -17.52
N LEU A 201 -11.72 -3.54 -16.59
CA LEU A 201 -10.27 -3.42 -16.45
C LEU A 201 -9.64 -4.60 -15.68
N ALA A 202 -10.43 -5.24 -14.82
CA ALA A 202 -9.95 -6.32 -13.98
C ALA A 202 -9.87 -7.66 -14.71
N ASP A 203 -8.88 -8.47 -14.34
CA ASP A 203 -8.78 -9.88 -14.77
C ASP A 203 -9.71 -10.78 -13.92
N ARG A 204 -9.92 -10.40 -12.66
CA ARG A 204 -10.93 -10.98 -11.76
C ARG A 204 -11.63 -9.85 -11.01
N PHE A 205 -12.94 -9.96 -10.84
CA PHE A 205 -13.77 -8.96 -10.16
C PHE A 205 -14.86 -9.65 -9.34
N ASP A 206 -15.03 -9.24 -8.08
CA ASP A 206 -16.11 -9.62 -7.19
C ASP A 206 -16.64 -8.39 -6.47
N VAL A 207 -17.93 -8.38 -6.17
CA VAL A 207 -18.57 -7.28 -5.43
C VAL A 207 -19.65 -7.82 -4.52
N ARG A 208 -19.59 -7.40 -3.26
CA ARG A 208 -20.60 -7.67 -2.24
C ARG A 208 -21.14 -6.34 -1.77
N THR A 209 -22.46 -6.19 -1.73
CA THR A 209 -23.08 -4.92 -1.35
C THR A 209 -24.38 -5.16 -0.60
N GLY A 210 -24.69 -4.28 0.35
CA GLY A 210 -25.91 -4.33 1.12
C GLY A 210 -26.00 -3.20 2.15
N PRO A 211 -26.94 -3.26 3.11
CA PRO A 211 -27.16 -2.19 4.08
C PRO A 211 -25.98 -1.89 5.02
N LYS A 212 -24.95 -2.75 5.03
CA LYS A 212 -23.72 -2.60 5.83
C LYS A 212 -22.56 -2.01 5.04
N GLY A 213 -22.77 -1.66 3.76
CA GLY A 213 -21.73 -1.11 2.88
C GLY A 213 -21.48 -1.96 1.64
N THR A 214 -20.41 -1.58 0.94
CA THR A 214 -19.95 -2.26 -0.27
C THR A 214 -18.50 -2.68 -0.12
N GLN A 215 -18.21 -3.90 -0.57
CA GLN A 215 -16.87 -4.43 -0.76
C GLN A 215 -16.69 -4.79 -2.23
N VAL A 216 -15.63 -4.26 -2.84
CA VAL A 216 -15.24 -4.58 -4.22
C VAL A 216 -13.83 -5.14 -4.20
N ASP A 217 -13.68 -6.36 -4.70
CA ASP A 217 -12.41 -7.04 -4.87
C ASP A 217 -12.09 -7.16 -6.36
N PHE A 218 -10.89 -6.75 -6.76
CA PHE A 218 -10.42 -7.00 -8.12
C PHE A 218 -8.95 -7.38 -8.18
N GLU A 219 -8.56 -8.09 -9.24
CA GLU A 219 -7.19 -8.48 -9.51
C GLU A 219 -6.76 -7.96 -10.88
N VAL A 220 -5.51 -7.49 -10.95
CA VAL A 220 -4.81 -7.22 -12.21
C VAL A 220 -3.56 -8.09 -12.27
N TRP A 221 -3.45 -8.86 -13.34
CA TRP A 221 -2.31 -9.74 -13.60
C TRP A 221 -1.17 -9.01 -14.30
N LEU A 222 0.07 -9.39 -14.00
CA LEU A 222 1.30 -8.70 -14.42
C LEU A 222 2.24 -9.59 -15.25
#